data_AF-A0A0G3H0H5-F1
#
_entry.id   AF-A0A0G3H0H5-F1
#
_cell.length_a   1.000
_cell.length_b   1.000
_cell.length_c   1.000
_cell.angle_alpha   90.00
_cell.angle_beta   90.00
_cell.angle_gamma   90.00
#
_symmetry.space_group_name_H-M   'P 1'
#
loop_
_entity.id
_entity.type
_entity.pdbx_description
1 polymer ?
#
loop_
_entity_poly.entity_id
_entity_poly.type
_entity_poly.pdbx_seq_one_letter_code
_entity_poly.pdbx_strand_id
1 'polypeptide(L)'
;MGNIPLQQDCDMNDPDEHALWALVGLAGPTAHAPLVLPPQVLRKWSRRMWECGFRHNPELQEIKYVPPPLDTNWVLGAAGQWVGIDTPLPAEITAPDTSHLTDEEKRVLLARLVNELNPNDLVDGDRAEVHE
;
A
#
# COMPACT_ATOMS: atom_id res chain seq x y z
N MET A 1 4.73 12.24 2.36
CA MET A 1 5.17 10.84 2.33
C MET A 1 4.53 10.20 1.11
N GLY A 2 5.31 9.62 0.20
CA GLY A 2 4.80 9.13 -1.08
C GLY A 2 3.98 7.86 -0.87
N ASN A 3 2.69 7.90 -1.20
CA ASN A 3 1.83 6.73 -1.20
C ASN A 3 2.30 5.74 -2.28
N ILE A 4 2.15 4.44 -2.05
CA ILE A 4 2.44 3.44 -3.10
C ILE A 4 1.42 3.64 -4.23
N PRO A 5 1.83 3.81 -5.49
CA PRO A 5 0.89 3.93 -6.59
C PRO A 5 0.18 2.59 -6.79
N LEU A 6 -1.07 2.51 -6.36
CA LEU A 6 -1.92 1.34 -6.60
C LEU A 6 -2.54 1.44 -7.98
N GLN A 7 -2.97 0.29 -8.52
CA GLN A 7 -3.56 0.23 -9.86
C GLN A 7 -4.77 1.15 -10.01
N GLN A 8 -5.64 1.20 -9.01
CA GLN A 8 -6.84 2.05 -8.99
C GLN A 8 -6.54 3.55 -8.94
N ASP A 9 -5.32 3.92 -8.51
CA ASP A 9 -4.89 5.32 -8.37
C ASP A 9 -4.14 5.83 -9.62
N CYS A 10 -3.97 5.00 -10.64
CA CYS A 10 -3.21 5.32 -11.86
C CYS A 10 -4.15 5.50 -13.06
N ASP A 11 -3.91 6.54 -13.89
CA ASP A 11 -4.62 6.69 -15.16
C ASP A 11 -4.01 5.80 -16.26
N MET A 12 -4.81 4.85 -16.78
CA MET A 12 -4.39 3.94 -17.86
C MET A 12 -4.21 4.64 -19.21
N ASN A 13 -4.68 5.88 -19.37
CA ASN A 13 -4.53 6.68 -20.57
C ASN A 13 -3.37 7.68 -20.50
N ASP A 14 -2.75 7.85 -19.32
CA ASP A 14 -1.56 8.68 -19.16
C ASP A 14 -0.29 7.82 -19.41
N PRO A 15 0.56 8.19 -20.39
CA PRO A 15 1.85 7.55 -20.62
C PRO A 15 2.73 7.41 -19.36
N ASP A 16 2.67 8.36 -18.44
CA ASP A 16 3.48 8.33 -17.21
C ASP A 16 2.90 7.42 -16.11
N GLU A 17 1.62 7.05 -16.19
CA GLU A 17 0.91 6.34 -15.11
C GLU A 17 0.41 4.95 -15.49
N HIS A 18 0.14 4.66 -16.76
CA HIS A 18 -0.52 3.40 -17.18
C HIS A 18 0.15 2.13 -16.68
N ALA A 19 1.48 2.14 -16.52
CA ALA A 19 2.25 1.01 -16.01
C ALA A 19 2.90 1.29 -14.64
N LEU A 20 2.64 2.44 -14.01
CA LEU A 20 3.31 2.86 -12.78
C LEU A 20 3.11 1.87 -11.63
N TRP A 21 1.87 1.44 -11.42
CA TRP A 21 1.49 0.44 -10.41
C TRP A 21 2.15 -0.93 -10.65
N ALA A 22 2.46 -1.28 -11.91
CA ALA A 22 3.06 -2.57 -12.27
C ALA A 22 4.57 -2.62 -12.02
N LEU A 23 5.20 -1.47 -11.74
CA LEU A 23 6.64 -1.35 -11.53
C LEU A 23 7.03 -1.24 -10.05
N VAL A 24 6.07 -1.38 -9.13
CA VAL A 24 6.33 -1.35 -7.67
C VAL A 24 6.65 -2.74 -7.14
N GLY A 25 7.48 -2.80 -6.10
CA GLY A 25 7.76 -4.05 -5.38
C GLY A 25 8.34 -5.16 -6.27
N LEU A 26 9.00 -4.80 -7.37
CA LEU A 26 9.63 -5.77 -8.28
C LEU A 26 10.72 -6.53 -7.55
N ALA A 27 10.88 -7.82 -7.86
CA ALA A 27 11.94 -8.63 -7.30
C ALA A 27 13.31 -8.01 -7.64
N GLY A 28 14.11 -7.71 -6.61
CA GLY A 28 15.49 -7.29 -6.80
C GLY A 28 16.39 -8.47 -7.22
N PRO A 29 17.70 -8.22 -7.35
CA PRO A 29 18.68 -9.23 -7.75
C PRO A 29 18.72 -10.47 -6.85
N THR A 30 18.26 -10.35 -5.61
CA THR A 30 18.05 -11.46 -4.68
C THR A 30 16.56 -11.57 -4.35
N ALA A 31 16.05 -12.80 -4.26
CA ALA A 31 14.61 -13.09 -4.13
C ALA A 31 13.90 -12.47 -2.91
N HIS A 32 14.66 -11.89 -1.97
CA HIS A 32 14.17 -11.40 -0.69
C HIS A 32 14.26 -9.88 -0.52
N ALA A 33 14.82 -9.14 -1.48
CA ALA A 33 14.92 -7.68 -1.42
C ALA A 33 14.17 -7.07 -2.61
N PRO A 34 13.03 -6.38 -2.37
CA PRO A 34 12.34 -5.67 -3.44
C PRO A 34 13.22 -4.53 -3.97
N LEU A 35 13.22 -4.34 -5.29
CA LEU A 35 13.86 -3.18 -5.91
C LEU A 35 13.01 -1.94 -5.61
N VAL A 36 13.42 -1.16 -4.62
CA VAL A 36 12.77 0.11 -4.28
C VAL A 36 13.34 1.21 -5.17
N LEU A 37 12.50 1.76 -6.06
CA LEU A 37 12.85 2.88 -6.94
C LEU A 37 12.01 4.11 -6.64
N PRO A 38 12.57 5.33 -6.78
CA PRO A 38 11.81 6.55 -6.64
C PRO A 38 10.68 6.65 -7.69
N PRO A 39 9.47 7.14 -7.34
CA PRO A 39 8.32 7.22 -8.27
C PRO A 39 8.62 7.98 -9.58
N GLN A 40 9.47 8.99 -9.53
CA GLN A 40 9.90 9.75 -10.71
C GLN A 40 10.70 8.92 -11.72
N VAL A 41 11.38 7.85 -11.27
CA VAL A 41 12.05 6.90 -12.16
C VAL A 41 11.02 5.99 -12.80
N LEU A 42 10.08 5.47 -12.01
CA LEU A 42 9.03 4.57 -12.49
C LEU A 42 8.11 5.24 -13.52
N ARG A 43 7.76 6.53 -13.35
CA ARG A 43 7.01 7.30 -14.36
C ARG A 43 7.73 7.37 -15.71
N LYS A 44 9.04 7.59 -15.70
CA LYS A 44 9.86 7.57 -16.94
C LYS A 44 9.86 6.21 -17.62
N TRP A 45 9.85 5.13 -16.83
CA TRP A 45 9.78 3.76 -17.36
C TRP A 45 8.40 3.45 -17.93
N SER A 46 7.33 3.87 -17.25
CA SER A 46 5.96 3.79 -17.75
C SER A 46 5.84 4.47 -19.13
N ARG A 47 6.39 5.69 -19.26
CA ARG A 47 6.42 6.40 -20.55
C ARG A 47 7.15 5.61 -21.62
N ARG A 48 8.29 5.01 -21.30
CA ARG A 48 9.02 4.18 -22.27
C ARG A 48 8.18 2.97 -22.72
N MET A 49 7.46 2.32 -21.81
CA MET A 49 6.54 1.24 -22.19
C MET A 49 5.43 1.74 -23.11
N TRP A 50 4.88 2.93 -22.85
CA TRP A 50 3.89 3.55 -23.73
C TRP A 50 4.44 3.81 -25.14
N GLU A 51 5.64 4.39 -25.24
CA GLU A 51 6.36 4.64 -26.49
C GLU A 51 6.65 3.35 -27.27
N CYS A 52 6.92 2.25 -26.57
CA CYS A 52 7.07 0.92 -27.16
C CYS A 52 5.74 0.28 -27.58
N GLY A 53 4.60 0.90 -27.31
CA GLY A 53 3.26 0.43 -27.69
C GLY A 53 2.57 -0.46 -26.67
N PHE A 54 3.10 -0.63 -25.46
CA PHE A 54 2.44 -1.40 -24.40
C PHE A 54 1.22 -0.66 -23.85
N ARG A 55 0.13 -1.39 -23.62
CA ARG A 55 -1.08 -0.93 -22.91
C ARG A 55 -1.53 -2.02 -21.96
N HIS A 56 -2.13 -1.62 -20.83
CA HIS A 56 -2.77 -2.55 -19.94
C HIS A 56 -4.03 -3.14 -20.59
N ASN A 57 -4.17 -4.46 -20.54
CA ASN A 57 -5.41 -5.15 -20.89
C ASN A 57 -5.97 -5.79 -19.61
N PRO A 58 -7.07 -5.25 -19.04
CA PRO A 58 -7.62 -5.76 -17.78
C PRO A 58 -8.12 -7.21 -17.89
N GLU A 59 -8.53 -7.67 -19.07
CA GLU A 59 -9.03 -9.03 -19.28
C GLU A 59 -7.92 -10.09 -19.24
N LEU A 60 -6.65 -9.68 -19.42
CA LEU A 60 -5.49 -10.58 -19.42
C LEU A 60 -4.64 -10.44 -18.15
N GLN A 61 -5.14 -9.76 -17.12
CA GLN A 61 -4.41 -9.57 -15.87
C GLN A 61 -4.50 -10.80 -14.97
N GLU A 62 -3.36 -11.42 -14.69
CA GLU A 62 -3.29 -12.64 -13.87
C GLU A 62 -2.96 -12.37 -12.38
N ILE A 63 -2.34 -11.23 -12.08
CA ILE A 63 -1.85 -10.87 -10.73
C ILE A 63 -2.26 -9.45 -10.33
N LYS A 64 -2.29 -9.20 -9.01
CA LYS A 64 -2.54 -7.89 -8.41
C LYS A 64 -1.55 -7.61 -7.29
N TYR A 65 -1.26 -6.33 -7.05
CA TYR A 65 -0.41 -5.90 -5.95
C TYR A 65 -1.24 -5.65 -4.70
N VAL A 66 -0.78 -6.18 -3.57
CA VAL A 66 -1.36 -5.96 -2.24
C VAL A 66 -0.33 -5.19 -1.42
N PRO A 67 -0.60 -3.91 -1.07
CA PRO A 67 0.34 -3.14 -0.26
C PRO A 67 0.53 -3.80 1.11
N PRO A 68 1.67 -3.55 1.78
CA PRO A 68 1.84 -3.98 3.16
C PRO A 68 0.83 -3.23 4.07
N PRO A 69 0.57 -3.73 5.29
CA PRO A 69 -0.27 -3.03 6.26
C PRO A 69 0.21 -1.58 6.49
N LEU A 70 -0.72 -0.67 6.79
CA LEU A 70 -0.49 0.79 6.86
C LEU A 70 0.61 1.23 7.82
N ASP A 71 0.97 0.40 8.80
CA ASP A 71 2.01 0.66 9.80
C ASP A 71 3.43 0.45 9.26
N THR A 72 3.57 -0.15 8.08
CA THR A 72 4.87 -0.59 7.58
C THR A 72 5.47 0.39 6.58
N ASN A 73 6.66 0.91 6.88
CA ASN A 73 7.37 1.85 6.00
C ASN A 73 7.92 1.13 4.76
N TRP A 74 7.23 1.29 3.63
CA TRP A 74 7.58 0.63 2.36
C TRP A 74 8.97 1.01 1.82
N VAL A 75 9.47 2.20 2.16
CA VAL A 75 10.82 2.65 1.78
C VAL A 75 11.89 1.82 2.49
N LEU A 76 11.57 1.25 3.66
CA LEU A 76 12.46 0.39 4.46
C LEU A 76 12.39 -1.10 4.05
N GLY A 77 11.81 -1.43 2.89
CA GLY A 77 11.95 -2.76 2.29
C GLY A 77 10.86 -3.77 2.63
N ALA A 78 9.83 -3.36 3.38
CA ALA A 78 8.58 -4.12 3.42
C ALA A 78 7.80 -3.87 2.13
N ALA A 79 8.11 -4.64 1.09
CA ALA A 79 7.27 -4.62 -0.11
C ALA A 79 5.99 -5.40 0.15
N GLY A 80 4.88 -4.82 -0.28
CA GLY A 80 3.64 -5.56 -0.52
C GLY A 80 3.85 -6.74 -1.48
N GLN A 81 2.85 -7.59 -1.56
CA GLN A 81 2.93 -8.86 -2.27
C GLN A 81 2.18 -8.81 -3.60
N TRP A 82 2.76 -9.43 -4.62
CA TRP A 82 2.08 -9.77 -5.85
C TRP A 82 1.36 -11.11 -5.67
N VAL A 83 0.04 -11.11 -5.76
CA VAL A 83 -0.81 -12.30 -5.57
C VAL A 83 -1.67 -12.55 -6.81
N GLY A 84 -2.28 -13.74 -6.92
CA GLY A 84 -3.20 -14.04 -8.02
C GLY A 84 -4.42 -13.10 -8.01
N ILE A 85 -4.96 -12.80 -9.20
CA ILE A 85 -6.10 -11.87 -9.34
C ILE A 85 -7.32 -12.30 -8.48
N ASP A 86 -7.56 -13.60 -8.38
CA ASP A 86 -8.66 -14.21 -7.61
C ASP A 86 -8.33 -14.42 -6.12
N THR A 87 -7.10 -14.14 -5.68
CA THR A 87 -6.74 -14.29 -4.26
C THR A 87 -7.61 -13.34 -3.42
N PRO A 88 -8.40 -13.84 -2.45
CA PRO A 88 -9.22 -12.98 -1.62
C PRO A 88 -8.31 -12.08 -0.81
N LEU A 89 -8.55 -10.76 -0.88
CA LEU A 89 -7.82 -9.82 -0.05
C LEU A 89 -8.27 -9.99 1.40
N PRO A 90 -7.35 -9.97 2.39
CA PRO A 90 -7.75 -9.87 3.78
C PRO A 90 -8.60 -8.61 3.94
N ALA A 91 -9.66 -8.69 4.74
CA ALA A 91 -10.51 -7.54 5.00
C ALA A 91 -9.64 -6.39 5.51
N GLU A 92 -9.71 -5.25 4.83
CA GLU A 92 -9.01 -4.04 5.26
C GLU A 92 -9.47 -3.73 6.69
N ILE A 93 -8.53 -3.68 7.64
CA ILE A 93 -8.85 -3.38 9.04
C ILE A 93 -9.08 -1.87 9.11
N THR A 94 -10.28 -1.44 8.71
CA THR A 94 -10.70 -0.05 8.77
C THR A 94 -11.52 0.20 10.02
N ALA A 95 -11.30 1.33 10.68
CA ALA A 95 -12.24 1.80 11.70
C ALA A 95 -13.61 2.05 11.05
N PRO A 96 -14.73 1.70 11.71
CA PRO A 96 -16.05 2.11 11.26
C PRO A 96 -16.12 3.64 11.12
N ASP A 97 -16.91 4.14 10.16
CA ASP A 97 -17.18 5.58 10.07
C ASP A 97 -17.89 6.06 11.34
N THR A 98 -17.32 7.06 12.01
CA THR A 98 -17.86 7.67 13.24
C THR A 98 -18.36 9.09 13.01
N SER A 99 -18.44 9.54 11.75
CA SER A 99 -18.91 10.88 11.37
C SER A 99 -20.31 11.18 11.88
N HIS A 100 -21.16 10.16 11.97
CA HIS A 100 -22.54 10.23 12.44
C HIS A 100 -22.68 10.34 13.97
N LEU A 101 -21.61 10.13 14.74
CA LEU A 101 -21.63 10.21 16.20
C LEU A 101 -21.44 11.66 16.67
N THR A 102 -22.21 12.04 17.69
CA THR A 102 -22.00 13.27 18.46
C THR A 102 -20.72 13.19 19.29
N ASP A 103 -20.21 14.34 19.74
CA ASP A 103 -19.00 14.40 20.57
C ASP A 103 -19.13 13.60 21.86
N GLU A 104 -20.34 13.52 22.43
CA GLU A 104 -20.58 12.74 23.65
C GLU A 104 -20.54 11.24 23.37
N GLU A 105 -21.14 10.78 22.28
CA GLU A 105 -21.09 9.38 21.84
C GLU A 105 -19.66 8.96 21.49
N LYS A 106 -18.86 9.85 20.90
CA LYS A 106 -17.43 9.63 20.65
C LYS A 106 -16.63 9.47 21.94
N ARG A 107 -16.92 10.24 22.99
CA ARG A 107 -16.26 10.09 24.31
C ARG A 107 -16.59 8.73 24.95
N VAL A 108 -17.85 8.30 24.88
CA VAL A 108 -18.27 6.99 25.39
C VAL A 108 -17.61 5.86 24.61
N LEU A 109 -17.56 5.98 23.27
CA LEU A 109 -16.87 5.01 22.41
C LEU A 109 -15.38 4.94 22.75
N LEU A 110 -14.69 6.08 22.89
CA LEU A 110 -13.29 6.13 23.28
C LEU A 110 -13.04 5.46 24.64
N ALA A 111 -13.88 5.75 25.64
CA ALA A 111 -13.75 5.14 26.96
C ALA A 111 -13.91 3.61 26.92
N ARG A 112 -14.81 3.09 26.08
CA ARG A 112 -14.95 1.64 25.87
C ARG A 112 -13.72 1.05 25.18
N LEU A 113 -13.27 1.67 24.09
CA LEU A 113 -12.09 1.21 23.34
C LEU A 113 -10.84 1.15 24.22
N VAL A 114 -10.62 2.18 25.06
CA VAL A 114 -9.49 2.21 26.01
C VAL A 114 -9.59 1.11 27.07
N ASN A 115 -10.79 0.68 27.44
CA ASN A 115 -11.00 -0.40 28.40
C ASN A 115 -10.88 -1.79 27.76
N GLU A 116 -11.26 -1.92 26.49
CA GLU A 116 -11.20 -3.17 25.73
C GLU A 116 -9.79 -3.46 25.20
N LEU A 117 -9.01 -2.43 24.88
CA LEU A 117 -7.63 -2.55 24.41
C LEU A 117 -6.68 -2.56 25.61
N ASN A 118 -5.75 -3.51 25.63
CA ASN A 118 -4.69 -3.52 26.63
C ASN A 118 -3.72 -2.36 26.31
N PRO A 119 -3.45 -1.42 27.25
CA PRO A 119 -2.57 -0.29 26.97
C PRO A 119 -1.14 -0.69 26.55
N ASN A 120 -0.72 -1.92 26.89
CA ASN A 120 0.56 -2.48 26.48
C ASN A 120 0.62 -2.91 25.01
N ASP A 121 -0.53 -3.20 24.38
CA ASP A 121 -0.59 -3.56 22.95
C ASP A 121 -0.52 -2.32 22.04
N LEU A 122 -0.65 -1.12 22.62
CA LEU A 122 -0.53 0.17 21.94
C LEU A 122 0.93 0.65 21.82
N VAL A 123 1.90 -0.04 22.44
CA VAL A 123 3.30 0.42 22.60
C VAL A 123 4.26 -0.17 21.56
N ASP A 124 3.92 -1.26 20.89
CA ASP A 124 4.81 -1.92 19.91
C ASP A 124 4.87 -1.23 18.54
N GLY A 125 4.08 -0.17 18.32
CA GLY A 125 4.11 0.63 17.09
C GLY A 125 5.13 1.78 17.10
N ASP A 126 5.74 2.13 18.24
CA ASP A 126 6.49 3.39 18.39
C ASP A 126 7.86 3.26 19.10
N ARG A 127 8.38 2.04 19.28
CA ARG A 127 9.64 1.79 20.03
C ARG A 127 10.58 0.73 19.43
N ALA A 128 11.02 0.93 18.20
CA ALA A 128 12.29 0.39 17.69
C ALA A 128 12.75 1.35 16.56
N GLU A 129 13.85 2.10 16.61
CA GLU A 129 15.11 1.96 17.33
C GLU A 129 15.68 3.37 17.62
N VAL A 130 16.02 3.63 18.88
CA VAL A 130 16.99 4.68 19.25
C VAL A 130 18.10 3.96 20.01
N HIS A 131 19.07 3.41 19.29
CA HIS A 131 20.36 2.91 19.78
C HIS A 131 21.26 2.83 18.53
N GLU A 132 22.45 3.42 18.44
CA GLU A 132 23.40 4.00 19.39
C GLU A 132 24.31 4.98 18.63
#